data_AF-A0A7S4HLM1-F1
#
_entry.id   AF-A0A7S4HLM1-F1
#
_cell.length_a   1.000
_cell.length_b   1.000
_cell.length_c   1.000
_cell.angle_alpha   90.00
_cell.angle_beta   90.00
_cell.angle_gamma   90.00
#
_symmetry.space_group_name_H-M   'P 1'
#
loop_
_entity.id
_entity.type
_entity.pdbx_description
1 polymer ?
#
loop_
_entity_poly.entity_id
_entity_poly.type
_entity_poly.pdbx_seq_one_letter_code
_entity_poly.pdbx_strand_id
1 'polypeptide(L)'
;FFLSLRMDMEEMEYDLDETELDQVHVEQDFTHKFANSLPGPIGNWLANGNKTTRMAKFLLLLLVFMVLIVAIFGVIVGVTVLVNVATESDEHSGGGDTSYVSTFLPEWAAPVSYEISLFPVLRTFELSGTVHLRFKVTESDHSELILNSKDIEIT
;
A
#
# COMPACT_ATOMS: atom_id res chain seq x y z
N PHE A 1 -56.26 27.85 8.37
CA PHE A 1 -55.77 27.72 9.76
C PHE A 1 -54.27 27.94 9.73
N PHE A 2 -53.77 29.03 10.31
CA PHE A 2 -52.35 29.35 10.39
C PHE A 2 -51.94 29.27 11.86
N LEU A 3 -50.97 28.41 12.19
CA LEU A 3 -50.33 28.38 13.51
C LEU A 3 -48.99 29.11 13.39
N SER A 4 -48.89 30.26 14.04
CA SER A 4 -47.64 31.00 14.24
C SER A 4 -47.09 30.61 15.60
N LEU A 5 -45.93 29.93 15.62
CA LEU A 5 -45.17 29.67 16.84
C LEU A 5 -44.18 30.81 17.05
N ARG A 6 -44.45 31.65 18.03
CA ARG A 6 -43.52 32.66 18.56
C ARG A 6 -42.74 31.98 19.69
N MET A 7 -41.43 31.80 19.53
CA MET A 7 -40.54 31.39 20.61
C MET A 7 -39.93 32.64 21.22
N ASP A 8 -40.19 32.87 22.50
CA ASP A 8 -39.47 33.86 23.31
C ASP A 8 -38.06 33.31 23.59
N MET A 9 -37.03 34.02 23.15
CA MET A 9 -35.63 33.77 23.53
C MET A 9 -35.37 34.49 24.84
N GLU A 10 -35.23 33.75 25.93
CA GLU A 10 -34.55 34.25 27.13
C GLU A 10 -33.06 34.39 26.82
N GLU A 11 -32.53 35.61 26.94
CA GLU A 11 -31.10 35.90 26.91
C GLU A 11 -30.42 35.22 28.11
N MET A 12 -29.76 34.08 27.86
CA MET A 12 -28.80 33.53 28.82
C MET A 12 -27.51 34.33 28.73
N GLU A 13 -27.33 35.24 29.68
CA GLU A 13 -26.09 35.95 29.96
C GLU A 13 -25.07 34.92 30.48
N TYR A 14 -24.09 34.57 29.65
CA TYR A 14 -22.98 33.71 30.05
C TYR A 14 -21.97 34.55 30.83
N ASP A 15 -22.00 34.45 32.16
CA ASP A 15 -20.89 34.87 33.01
C ASP A 15 -19.71 33.92 32.75
N LEU A 16 -18.79 34.35 31.88
CA LEU A 16 -17.52 33.68 31.66
C LEU A 16 -16.61 34.01 32.85
N ASP A 17 -16.51 33.09 33.78
CA ASP A 17 -15.54 33.12 34.87
C ASP A 17 -14.11 33.15 34.26
N GLU A 18 -13.39 34.28 34.40
CA GLU A 18 -12.04 34.50 33.86
C GLU A 18 -10.94 33.62 34.50
N THR A 19 -11.32 32.55 35.21
CA THR A 19 -10.41 31.70 35.99
C THR A 19 -9.96 30.41 35.30
N GLU A 20 -10.39 30.13 34.06
CA GLU A 20 -9.93 28.97 33.28
C GLU A 20 -8.99 29.30 32.09
N LEU A 21 -8.46 30.53 32.02
CA LEU A 21 -7.57 30.97 30.93
C LEU A 21 -6.07 30.67 31.14
N ASP A 22 -5.73 29.78 32.08
CA ASP A 22 -4.34 29.37 32.33
C ASP A 22 -4.00 27.96 31.80
N GLN A 23 -4.71 27.51 30.76
CA GLN A 23 -4.15 26.48 29.89
C GLN A 23 -3.06 27.12 29.03
N VAL A 24 -1.84 27.11 29.55
CA VAL A 24 -0.60 27.23 28.79
C VAL A 24 -0.66 26.19 27.66
N HIS A 25 -1.22 26.58 26.52
CA HIS A 25 -1.03 25.90 25.25
C HIS A 25 0.47 26.01 24.96
N VAL A 26 1.25 25.05 25.47
CA VAL A 26 2.61 24.82 25.01
C VAL A 26 2.46 24.49 23.55
N GLU A 27 2.65 25.49 22.70
CA GLU A 27 2.53 25.42 21.26
C GLU A 27 3.56 24.38 20.77
N GLN A 28 3.13 23.11 20.69
CA GLN A 28 4.00 22.04 20.27
C GLN A 28 4.35 22.28 18.80
N ASP A 29 5.60 22.67 18.56
CA ASP A 29 6.17 22.82 17.21
C ASP A 29 5.79 21.63 16.32
N PHE A 30 5.54 21.86 15.04
CA PHE A 30 5.18 20.82 14.05
C PHE A 30 6.09 19.58 14.12
N THR A 31 7.39 19.77 14.36
CA THR A 31 8.37 18.68 14.50
C THR A 31 8.11 17.78 15.70
N HIS A 32 7.51 18.28 16.78
CA HIS A 32 7.07 17.47 17.92
C HIS A 32 5.83 16.63 17.58
N LYS A 33 4.85 17.23 16.90
CA LYS A 33 3.65 16.52 16.45
C LYS A 33 4.02 15.41 15.46
N PHE A 34 4.95 15.69 14.55
CA PHE A 34 5.47 14.71 13.59
C PHE A 34 6.34 13.62 14.26
N ALA A 35 7.12 13.96 15.28
CA ALA A 35 7.88 12.96 16.04
C ALA A 35 6.95 11.93 16.71
N ASN A 36 5.79 12.37 17.22
CA ASN A 36 4.81 11.47 17.84
C ASN A 36 4.10 10.55 16.84
N SER A 37 4.09 10.87 15.54
CA SER A 37 3.53 9.98 14.51
C SER A 37 4.51 8.93 14.00
N LEU A 38 5.78 8.98 14.41
CA LEU A 38 6.82 8.05 13.97
C LEU A 38 7.04 6.90 14.98
N PRO A 39 7.54 5.74 14.53
CA PRO A 39 7.94 4.64 15.41
C PRO A 39 8.92 5.11 16.49
N GLY A 40 8.76 4.58 17.70
CA GLY A 40 9.43 5.06 18.92
C GLY A 40 10.92 5.44 18.80
N PRO A 41 11.79 4.63 18.16
CA PRO A 41 13.20 4.99 18.02
C PRO A 41 13.45 6.27 17.20
N ILE A 42 12.68 6.45 16.11
CA ILE A 42 12.83 7.56 15.17
C ILE A 42 12.14 8.81 15.72
N GLY A 43 10.95 8.63 16.30
CA GLY A 43 10.21 9.70 16.98
C GLY A 43 10.99 10.30 18.15
N ASN A 44 11.53 9.46 19.04
CA ASN A 44 12.32 9.91 20.20
C ASN A 44 13.61 10.63 19.77
N TRP A 45 14.26 10.17 18.69
CA TRP A 45 15.43 10.83 18.13
C TRP A 45 15.10 12.22 17.54
N LEU A 46 13.95 12.34 16.87
CA LEU A 46 13.49 13.58 16.24
C LEU A 46 13.00 14.61 17.26
N ALA A 47 12.33 14.16 18.33
CA ALA A 47 11.85 15.00 19.43
C ALA A 47 12.99 15.55 20.31
N ASN A 48 14.15 14.88 20.34
CA ASN A 48 15.27 15.26 21.18
C ASN A 48 16.02 16.48 20.63
N GLY A 49 16.08 17.57 21.40
CA GLY A 49 16.87 18.77 21.11
C GLY A 49 16.04 20.05 21.01
N ASN A 50 16.72 21.19 20.82
CA ASN A 50 16.07 22.48 20.62
C ASN A 50 15.39 22.56 19.23
N LYS A 51 14.53 23.58 19.02
CA LYS A 51 13.76 23.77 17.77
C LYS A 51 14.63 23.70 16.50
N THR A 52 15.80 24.35 16.51
CA THR A 52 16.74 24.37 15.39
C THR A 52 17.32 22.98 15.11
N THR A 53 17.72 22.25 16.15
CA THR A 53 18.21 20.87 16.04
C THR A 53 17.13 19.92 15.54
N ARG A 54 15.88 20.06 16.00
CA ARG A 54 14.74 19.26 15.52
C ARG A 54 14.47 19.49 14.04
N MET A 55 14.53 20.75 13.58
CA MET A 55 14.34 21.10 12.16
C MET A 55 15.46 20.53 11.28
N ALA A 56 16.71 20.59 11.73
CA ALA A 56 17.85 20.00 11.00
C ALA A 56 17.71 18.48 10.88
N LYS A 57 17.30 17.80 11.96
CA LYS A 57 17.02 16.35 11.96
C LYS A 57 15.87 15.97 11.03
N PHE A 58 14.81 16.79 10.99
CA PHE A 58 13.68 16.60 10.08
C PHE A 58 14.11 16.73 8.61
N LEU A 59 14.89 17.77 8.27
CA LEU A 59 15.42 17.96 6.92
C LEU A 59 16.36 16.82 6.50
N LEU A 60 17.20 16.35 7.42
CA LEU A 60 18.07 15.19 7.17
C LEU A 60 17.25 13.92 6.91
N LEU A 61 16.19 13.69 7.67
CA LEU A 61 15.29 12.55 7.47
C LEU A 61 14.58 12.62 6.11
N LEU A 62 14.12 13.81 5.69
CA LEU A 62 13.56 14.06 4.37
C LEU A 62 14.57 13.77 3.25
N LEU A 63 15.82 14.19 3.41
CA LEU A 63 16.89 13.95 2.44
C LEU A 63 17.18 12.46 2.31
N VAL A 64 17.29 11.74 3.42
CA VAL A 64 17.48 10.27 3.41
C VAL A 64 16.32 9.57 2.72
N PHE A 65 15.09 10.00 2.98
CA PHE A 65 13.90 9.44 2.33
C PHE A 65 13.90 9.70 0.82
N MET A 66 14.28 10.90 0.38
CA MET A 66 14.42 11.22 -1.05
C MET A 66 15.49 10.37 -1.74
N VAL A 67 16.64 10.18 -1.09
CA VAL A 67 17.71 9.31 -1.63
C VAL A 67 17.23 7.85 -1.74
N LEU A 68 16.50 7.36 -0.74
CA LEU A 68 15.92 6.02 -0.75
C LEU A 68 14.94 5.85 -1.93
N ILE A 69 14.06 6.84 -2.15
CA ILE A 69 13.11 6.84 -3.27
C ILE A 69 13.87 6.77 -4.60
N VAL A 70 14.87 7.63 -4.81
CA VAL A 70 15.66 7.65 -6.04
C VAL A 70 16.37 6.31 -6.27
N ALA A 71 16.91 5.69 -5.21
CA ALA A 71 17.55 4.39 -5.30
C ALA A 71 16.55 3.29 -5.70
N ILE A 72 15.36 3.26 -5.10
CA ILE A 72 14.29 2.30 -5.45
C ILE A 72 13.85 2.48 -6.91
N PHE A 73 13.61 3.72 -7.35
CA PHE A 73 13.28 4.00 -8.75
C PHE A 73 14.40 3.60 -9.70
N GLY A 74 15.66 3.86 -9.34
CA GLY A 74 16.83 3.45 -10.13
C GLY A 74 16.91 1.92 -10.28
N VAL A 75 16.64 1.16 -9.22
CA VAL A 75 16.57 -0.30 -9.27
C VAL A 75 15.42 -0.77 -10.17
N ILE A 76 14.23 -0.19 -10.01
CA ILE A 76 13.07 -0.55 -10.84
C ILE A 76 13.39 -0.31 -12.31
N VAL A 77 13.83 0.90 -12.68
CA VAL A 77 14.18 1.24 -14.07
C VAL A 77 15.31 0.35 -14.59
N GLY A 78 16.34 0.07 -13.78
CA GLY A 78 17.42 -0.83 -14.14
C GLY A 78 16.94 -2.25 -14.45
N VAL A 79 16.04 -2.80 -13.63
CA VAL A 79 15.43 -4.11 -13.88
C VAL A 79 14.56 -4.08 -15.14
N THR A 80 13.74 -3.05 -15.34
CA THR A 80 12.88 -2.96 -16.53
C THR A 80 13.71 -2.88 -17.81
N VAL A 81 14.80 -2.09 -17.82
CA VAL A 81 15.68 -1.98 -18.98
C VAL A 81 16.46 -3.28 -19.22
N LEU A 82 16.96 -3.94 -18.18
CA LEU A 82 17.67 -5.21 -18.32
C LEU A 82 16.76 -6.31 -18.89
N VAL A 83 15.50 -6.37 -18.44
CA VAL A 83 14.50 -7.31 -18.98
C VAL A 83 14.21 -7.01 -20.44
N ASN A 84 14.04 -5.73 -20.80
CA ASN A 84 13.70 -5.35 -22.18
C ASN A 84 14.86 -5.56 -23.17
N VAL A 85 16.11 -5.37 -22.73
CA VAL A 85 17.31 -5.64 -23.54
C VAL A 85 17.58 -7.13 -23.68
N ALA A 86 17.31 -7.93 -22.63
CA ALA A 86 17.46 -9.39 -22.71
C ALA A 86 16.42 -10.03 -23.66
N THR A 87 15.25 -9.43 -23.84
CA THR A 87 14.21 -9.94 -24.76
C THR A 87 14.46 -9.61 -26.23
N GLU A 88 15.29 -8.62 -26.58
CA GLU A 88 15.58 -8.27 -27.98
C GLU A 88 16.71 -9.11 -28.62
N SER A 89 17.47 -9.90 -27.85
CA SER A 89 18.62 -10.66 -28.36
C SER A 89 18.35 -12.06 -28.92
N ASP A 90 17.13 -12.60 -28.78
CA ASP A 90 16.81 -14.00 -29.16
C ASP A 90 15.77 -14.14 -30.29
N GLU A 91 15.59 -13.13 -31.15
CA GLU A 91 14.97 -13.37 -32.46
C GLU A 91 16.05 -13.78 -33.47
N HIS A 92 16.37 -15.08 -33.55
CA HIS A 92 16.71 -15.81 -34.79
C HIS A 92 17.07 -17.28 -34.49
N SER A 93 16.11 -18.21 -34.65
CA SER A 93 16.25 -19.48 -35.39
C SER A 93 15.41 -20.62 -34.81
N GLY A 94 14.44 -21.08 -35.62
CA GLY A 94 14.27 -22.49 -35.98
C GLY A 94 13.80 -23.50 -34.92
N GLY A 95 12.49 -23.82 -34.99
CA GLY A 95 11.98 -25.20 -35.06
C GLY A 95 12.14 -26.15 -33.87
N GLY A 96 11.01 -26.50 -33.25
CA GLY A 96 10.83 -27.73 -32.47
C GLY A 96 11.01 -27.56 -30.97
N ASP A 97 9.99 -27.98 -30.21
CA ASP A 97 9.87 -27.92 -28.75
C ASP A 97 9.82 -26.52 -28.13
N THR A 98 8.61 -25.97 -28.04
CA THR A 98 8.33 -24.83 -27.16
C THR A 98 8.34 -25.29 -25.69
N SER A 99 9.54 -25.48 -25.15
CA SER A 99 9.76 -25.20 -23.74
C SER A 99 9.38 -23.73 -23.54
N TYR A 100 8.28 -23.46 -22.84
CA TYR A 100 7.86 -22.10 -22.51
C TYR A 100 8.88 -21.49 -21.54
N VAL A 101 9.96 -20.94 -22.07
CA VAL A 101 10.95 -20.15 -21.31
C VAL A 101 10.44 -18.71 -21.22
N SER A 102 9.25 -18.53 -20.67
CA SER A 102 8.69 -17.21 -20.36
C SER A 102 8.23 -17.19 -18.91
N THR A 103 8.68 -16.20 -18.15
CA THR A 103 8.20 -15.94 -16.77
C THR A 103 6.78 -15.36 -16.76
N PHE A 104 6.24 -15.02 -17.92
CA PHE A 104 4.90 -14.44 -18.07
C PHE A 104 3.87 -15.50 -18.40
N LEU A 105 2.68 -15.37 -17.81
CA LEU A 105 1.54 -16.20 -18.17
C LEU A 105 1.09 -15.87 -19.60
N PRO A 106 0.64 -16.87 -20.37
CA PRO A 106 0.19 -16.64 -21.73
C PRO A 106 -1.03 -15.71 -21.80
N GLU A 107 -1.09 -14.88 -22.84
CA GLU A 107 -2.17 -13.88 -23.01
C GLU A 107 -3.47 -14.46 -23.60
N TRP A 108 -3.47 -15.73 -24.04
CA TRP A 108 -4.61 -16.36 -24.72
C TRP A 108 -5.77 -16.72 -23.77
N ALA A 109 -5.58 -16.63 -22.45
CA ALA A 109 -6.65 -16.73 -21.46
C ALA A 109 -6.54 -15.61 -20.43
N ALA A 110 -7.50 -14.69 -20.47
CA ALA A 110 -7.57 -13.58 -19.53
C ALA A 110 -8.55 -13.89 -18.38
N PRO A 111 -8.18 -13.69 -17.12
CA PRO A 111 -9.09 -13.88 -16.00
C PRO A 111 -10.19 -12.82 -15.99
N VAL A 112 -11.41 -13.25 -15.65
CA VAL A 112 -12.61 -12.39 -15.55
C VAL A 112 -13.04 -12.24 -14.10
N SER A 113 -13.06 -13.34 -13.34
CA SER A 113 -13.46 -13.32 -11.93
C SER A 113 -12.87 -14.49 -11.15
N TYR A 114 -12.70 -14.27 -9.85
CA TYR A 114 -12.19 -15.23 -8.89
C TYR A 114 -13.16 -15.36 -7.71
N GLU A 115 -13.52 -16.58 -7.36
CA GLU A 115 -14.28 -16.88 -6.14
C GLU A 115 -13.47 -17.87 -5.31
N ILE A 116 -13.09 -17.45 -4.10
CA ILE A 116 -12.16 -18.17 -3.24
C ILE A 116 -12.86 -18.46 -1.91
N SER A 117 -12.95 -19.74 -1.55
CA SER A 117 -13.43 -20.22 -0.26
C SER A 117 -12.30 -20.91 0.48
N LEU A 118 -11.99 -20.47 1.70
CA LEU A 118 -10.88 -20.99 2.50
C LEU A 118 -11.40 -21.55 3.83
N PHE A 119 -10.85 -22.71 4.21
CA PHE A 119 -11.20 -23.48 5.40
C PHE A 119 -9.92 -23.75 6.21
N PRO A 120 -9.52 -22.81 7.08
CA PRO A 120 -8.35 -23.00 7.95
C PRO A 120 -8.66 -24.00 9.07
N VAL A 121 -7.77 -24.96 9.27
CA VAL A 121 -7.82 -25.95 10.36
C VAL A 121 -6.73 -25.62 11.38
N LEU A 122 -7.10 -24.86 12.42
CA LEU A 122 -6.15 -24.34 13.42
C LEU A 122 -5.44 -25.43 14.25
N ARG A 123 -6.00 -26.65 14.30
CA ARG A 123 -5.41 -27.77 15.05
C ARG A 123 -4.22 -28.39 14.33
N THR A 124 -4.29 -28.49 13.01
CA THR A 124 -3.25 -29.08 12.16
C THR A 124 -2.41 -28.03 11.46
N PHE A 125 -2.76 -26.74 11.61
CA PHE A 125 -2.17 -25.62 10.88
C PHE A 125 -2.25 -25.77 9.35
N GLU A 126 -3.31 -26.44 8.89
CA GLU A 126 -3.58 -26.66 7.47
C GLU A 126 -4.58 -25.63 6.95
N LEU A 127 -4.45 -25.26 5.68
CA LEU A 127 -5.39 -24.42 4.95
C LEU A 127 -5.88 -25.20 3.73
N SER A 128 -7.16 -25.54 3.71
CA SER A 128 -7.82 -26.13 2.55
C SER A 128 -8.81 -25.14 1.95
N GLY A 129 -9.21 -25.32 0.70
CA GLY A 129 -10.12 -24.38 0.06
C GLY A 129 -10.59 -24.81 -1.30
N THR A 130 -11.53 -24.06 -1.84
CA THR A 130 -12.02 -24.20 -3.21
C THR A 130 -11.86 -22.87 -3.92
N VAL A 131 -11.32 -22.92 -5.13
CA VAL A 131 -11.15 -21.74 -5.97
C VAL A 131 -11.91 -21.96 -7.29
N HIS A 132 -12.90 -21.11 -7.57
CA HIS A 132 -13.56 -21.07 -8.87
C HIS A 132 -13.00 -19.92 -9.67
N LEU A 133 -12.44 -20.25 -10.84
CA LEU A 133 -11.84 -19.31 -11.76
C LEU A 133 -12.69 -19.19 -13.01
N ARG A 134 -13.00 -17.96 -13.44
CA ARG A 134 -13.63 -17.72 -14.75
C ARG A 134 -12.64 -17.00 -15.64
N PHE A 135 -12.44 -17.53 -16.84
CA PHE A 135 -11.56 -16.97 -17.87
C PHE A 135 -12.34 -16.61 -19.12
N LYS A 136 -11.85 -15.61 -19.83
CA LYS A 136 -12.19 -15.32 -21.21
C LYS A 136 -11.03 -15.82 -22.07
N VAL A 137 -11.29 -16.85 -22.85
CA VAL A 137 -10.34 -17.37 -23.84
C VAL A 137 -10.38 -16.43 -25.05
N THR A 138 -9.23 -15.86 -25.40
CA THR A 138 -9.06 -14.93 -26.53
C THR A 138 -8.62 -15.65 -27.79
N GLU A 139 -7.94 -16.79 -27.67
CA GLU A 139 -7.53 -17.66 -28.79
C GLU A 139 -8.03 -19.09 -28.58
N SER A 140 -8.69 -19.67 -29.57
CA SER A 140 -9.39 -20.97 -29.46
C SER A 140 -8.50 -22.21 -29.59
N ASP A 141 -7.23 -22.04 -29.96
CA ASP A 141 -6.39 -23.14 -30.41
C ASP A 141 -5.56 -23.76 -29.26
N HIS A 142 -5.84 -23.36 -28.02
CA HIS A 142 -5.13 -23.83 -26.83
C HIS A 142 -5.99 -24.84 -26.04
N SER A 143 -5.41 -26.01 -25.77
CA SER A 143 -6.06 -27.11 -25.03
C SER A 143 -5.74 -27.13 -23.54
N GLU A 144 -4.81 -26.29 -23.09
CA GLU A 144 -4.29 -26.31 -21.73
C GLU A 144 -4.56 -24.96 -21.06
N LEU A 145 -4.75 -24.95 -19.73
CA LEU A 145 -4.84 -23.72 -18.93
C LEU A 145 -3.56 -23.54 -18.10
N ILE A 146 -2.74 -22.54 -18.39
CA ILE A 146 -1.50 -22.28 -17.64
C ILE A 146 -1.76 -21.27 -16.53
N LEU A 147 -1.48 -21.66 -15.28
CA LEU A 147 -1.70 -20.85 -14.08
C LEU A 147 -0.47 -20.92 -13.16
N ASN A 148 -0.26 -19.86 -12.38
CA ASN A 148 0.75 -19.87 -11.33
C ASN A 148 0.21 -20.58 -10.09
N SER A 149 0.97 -21.56 -9.60
CA SER A 149 0.76 -22.20 -8.30
C SER A 149 2.12 -22.36 -7.63
N LYS A 150 2.18 -22.07 -6.32
CA LYS A 150 3.38 -22.26 -5.51
C LYS A 150 2.99 -22.79 -4.15
N ASP A 151 3.60 -23.90 -3.74
CA ASP A 151 3.41 -24.53 -2.43
C ASP A 151 1.94 -24.89 -2.13
N ILE A 152 1.14 -25.21 -3.16
CA ILE A 152 -0.27 -25.64 -3.08
C ILE A 152 -0.40 -27.02 -3.73
N GLU A 153 -1.06 -27.94 -3.03
CA GLU A 153 -1.50 -29.22 -3.59
C GLU A 153 -2.89 -29.07 -4.21
N ILE A 154 -3.04 -29.50 -5.47
CA ILE A 154 -4.32 -29.48 -6.19
C ILE A 154 -4.89 -30.89 -6.13
N THR A 155 -6.13 -31.01 -5.65
CA THR A 155 -6.84 -32.29 -5.46
C THR A 155 -8.07 -32.37 -6.34
#